data_AF-A0A7Y2FXK0-F1
#
_entry.id   AF-A0A7Y2FXK0-F1
#
_cell.length_a   1.000
_cell.length_b   1.000
_cell.length_c   1.000
_cell.angle_alpha   90.00
_cell.angle_beta   90.00
_cell.angle_gamma   90.00
#
_symmetry.space_group_name_H-M   'P 1'
#
loop_
_entity.id
_entity.type
_entity.pdbx_description
1 polymer ?
#
loop_
_entity_poly.entity_id
_entity_poly.type
_entity_poly.pdbx_seq_one_letter_code
_entity_poly.pdbx_strand_id
1 'polypeptide(L)'
;MRNPTFSLLVLFIIACALPTCKSTVEPVINNGKQIKVKKHAVVSAHPFASEAAYKILEQGGNAIDAAIAMQFALAVTFPTAGNIGGGGFAVVYTADGQALALDFREKAPKLAFEEMYLDKQGDPIKDASLIGH
;
A
#
# COMPACT_ATOMS: atom_id res chain seq x y z
N MET A 1 39.22 -5.74 -55.98
CA MET A 1 38.70 -6.82 -55.10
C MET A 1 38.31 -6.21 -53.76
N ARG A 2 37.02 -6.00 -53.51
CA ARG A 2 36.50 -5.44 -52.25
C ARG A 2 36.59 -6.54 -51.17
N ASN A 3 37.37 -6.32 -50.12
CA ASN A 3 37.66 -7.33 -49.11
C ASN A 3 36.41 -7.51 -48.20
N PRO A 4 35.70 -8.66 -48.26
CA PRO A 4 34.41 -8.83 -47.59
C PRO A 4 34.52 -8.83 -46.06
N THR A 5 35.72 -9.07 -45.53
CA THR A 5 36.02 -9.04 -44.09
C THR A 5 35.98 -7.63 -43.50
N PHE A 6 36.36 -6.59 -44.27
CA PHE A 6 36.28 -5.20 -43.82
C PHE A 6 34.82 -4.72 -43.73
N SER A 7 33.95 -5.21 -44.63
CA SER A 7 32.52 -4.88 -44.63
C SER A 7 31.78 -5.56 -43.46
N LEU A 8 32.21 -6.75 -43.03
CA LEU A 8 31.62 -7.46 -41.89
C LEU A 8 32.02 -6.82 -40.55
N LEU A 9 33.27 -6.34 -40.43
CA LEU A 9 33.78 -5.71 -39.20
C LEU A 9 33.10 -4.36 -38.92
N VAL A 10 32.83 -3.57 -39.97
CA VAL A 10 32.13 -2.28 -39.85
C VAL A 10 30.66 -2.48 -39.43
N LEU A 11 30.00 -3.55 -39.91
CA LEU A 11 28.62 -3.87 -39.53
C LEU A 11 28.52 -4.28 -38.04
N PHE A 12 29.52 -4.97 -37.52
CA PHE A 12 29.56 -5.41 -36.12
C PHE A 12 29.77 -4.26 -35.13
N ILE A 13 30.58 -3.25 -35.52
CA ILE A 13 30.82 -2.05 -34.69
C ILE A 13 29.56 -1.16 -34.63
N ILE A 14 28.79 -1.07 -35.73
CA ILE A 14 27.55 -0.27 -35.78
C ILE A 14 26.44 -0.89 -34.91
N ALA A 15 26.34 -2.22 -34.84
CA ALA A 15 25.36 -2.91 -34.00
C ALA A 15 25.61 -2.72 -32.49
N CYS A 16 26.86 -2.50 -32.07
CA CYS A 16 27.22 -2.26 -30.66
C CYS A 16 27.03 -0.80 -30.21
N ALA A 17 26.88 0.14 -31.15
CA ALA A 17 26.75 1.56 -30.86
C ALA A 17 25.28 2.04 -30.81
N LEU A 18 24.30 1.14 -30.88
CA LEU A 18 22.90 1.51 -30.65
C LEU A 18 22.74 1.87 -29.16
N PRO A 19 22.35 3.12 -28.85
CA PRO A 19 22.05 3.48 -27.47
C PRO A 19 20.90 2.59 -27.01
N THR A 20 21.17 1.75 -26.00
CA THR A 20 20.10 1.08 -25.25
C THR A 20 19.15 2.17 -24.81
N CYS A 21 17.92 2.15 -25.33
CA CYS A 21 16.87 3.03 -24.87
C CYS A 21 16.58 2.65 -23.41
N LYS A 22 17.28 3.28 -22.48
CA LYS A 22 16.89 3.30 -21.08
C LYS A 22 15.60 4.09 -21.06
N SER A 23 14.47 3.38 -21.06
CA SER A 23 13.19 3.98 -20.71
C SER A 23 13.30 4.39 -19.25
N THR A 24 13.84 5.60 -19.02
CA THR A 24 13.61 6.30 -17.77
C THR A 24 12.15 6.68 -17.82
N VAL A 25 11.31 5.89 -17.16
CA VAL A 25 10.00 6.38 -16.74
C VAL A 25 10.30 7.62 -15.92
N GLU A 26 10.18 8.80 -16.53
CA GLU A 26 10.22 10.04 -15.78
C GLU A 26 9.09 9.93 -14.77
N PRO A 27 9.37 10.11 -13.47
CA PRO A 27 8.28 10.13 -12.50
C PRO A 27 7.35 11.23 -12.95
N VAL A 28 6.09 10.88 -13.20
CA VAL A 28 5.03 11.87 -13.40
C VAL A 28 4.99 12.69 -12.12
N ILE A 29 5.68 13.84 -12.12
CA ILE A 29 5.61 14.80 -11.04
C ILE A 29 4.23 15.45 -11.17
N ASN A 30 3.24 14.76 -10.63
CA ASN A 30 2.07 15.43 -10.08
C ASN A 30 2.61 16.50 -9.12
N ASN A 31 2.02 17.70 -9.07
CA ASN A 31 2.39 18.80 -8.16
C ASN A 31 2.19 18.40 -6.68
N GLY A 32 2.93 17.39 -6.25
CA GLY A 32 2.79 16.67 -5.01
C GLY A 32 3.56 17.40 -3.94
N LYS A 33 2.87 17.65 -2.82
CA LYS A 33 3.44 18.19 -1.60
C LYS A 33 4.58 17.26 -1.13
N GLN A 34 5.80 17.54 -1.54
CA GLN A 34 6.99 16.81 -1.10
C GLN A 34 7.51 17.42 0.19
N ILE A 35 7.77 16.55 1.17
CA ILE A 35 8.44 16.94 2.42
C ILE A 35 9.74 16.15 2.54
N LYS A 36 10.84 16.86 2.77
CA LYS A 36 12.13 16.22 3.10
C LYS A 36 12.19 16.01 4.61
N VAL A 37 12.35 14.76 5.01
CA VAL A 37 12.32 14.34 6.42
C VAL A 37 13.66 13.73 6.79
N LYS A 38 14.22 14.11 7.96
CA LYS A 38 15.55 13.65 8.40
C LYS A 38 15.53 12.41 9.32
N LYS A 39 14.45 12.23 10.10
CA LYS A 39 14.36 11.16 11.12
C LYS A 39 13.19 10.22 10.86
N HIS A 40 11.97 10.73 10.99
CA HIS A 40 10.75 9.91 10.90
C HIS A 40 9.65 10.66 10.17
N ALA A 41 8.87 9.96 9.35
CA ALA A 41 7.72 10.50 8.64
C ALA A 41 6.45 9.74 9.03
N VAL A 42 5.33 10.46 9.14
CA VAL A 42 3.98 9.89 9.31
C VAL A 42 3.03 10.57 8.35
N VAL A 43 2.13 9.80 7.76
CA VAL A 43 1.13 10.29 6.80
C VAL A 43 -0.17 9.51 7.02
N SER A 44 -1.29 10.21 7.02
CA SER A 44 -2.63 9.62 7.12
C SER A 44 -3.66 10.50 6.41
N ALA A 45 -4.89 10.00 6.28
CA ALA A 45 -6.01 10.72 5.69
C ALA A 45 -6.54 11.89 6.55
N HIS A 46 -6.14 11.99 7.83
CA HIS A 46 -6.66 13.01 8.75
C HIS A 46 -5.54 13.69 9.55
N PRO A 47 -5.47 15.03 9.63
CA PRO A 47 -4.37 15.73 10.28
C PRO A 47 -4.17 15.35 11.75
N PHE A 48 -5.23 15.22 12.55
CA PHE A 48 -5.12 14.81 13.96
C PHE A 48 -4.61 13.37 14.15
N ALA A 49 -4.85 12.46 13.19
CA ALA A 49 -4.30 11.11 13.27
C ALA A 49 -2.80 11.12 12.95
N SER A 50 -2.37 11.92 11.96
CA SER A 50 -0.94 12.16 11.70
C SER A 50 -0.26 12.81 12.90
N GLU A 51 -0.90 13.76 13.57
CA GLU A 51 -0.38 14.43 14.76
C GLU A 51 -0.25 13.46 15.95
N ALA A 52 -1.26 12.62 16.20
CA ALA A 52 -1.21 11.61 17.26
C ALA A 52 -0.05 10.63 17.05
N ALA A 53 0.11 10.12 15.84
CA ALA A 53 1.23 9.25 15.48
C ALA A 53 2.60 9.95 15.65
N TYR A 54 2.68 11.21 15.20
CA TYR A 54 3.91 12.00 15.31
C TYR A 54 4.30 12.20 16.79
N LYS A 55 3.35 12.50 17.68
CA LYS A 55 3.61 12.64 19.12
C LYS A 55 4.18 11.38 19.75
N ILE A 56 3.76 10.19 19.30
CA ILE A 56 4.34 8.92 19.79
C ILE A 56 5.79 8.77 19.36
N LEU A 57 6.13 9.15 18.12
CA LEU A 57 7.52 9.17 17.67
C LEU A 57 8.37 10.18 18.44
N GLU A 58 7.82 11.35 18.78
CA GLU A 58 8.50 12.35 19.62
C GLU A 58 8.77 11.84 21.05
N GLN A 59 7.90 10.97 21.56
CA GLN A 59 8.07 10.31 22.87
C GLN A 59 9.03 9.12 22.82
N GLY A 60 9.64 8.84 21.66
CA GLY A 60 10.60 7.74 21.49
C GLY A 60 9.98 6.39 21.12
N GLY A 61 8.70 6.36 20.78
CA GLY A 61 8.05 5.18 20.21
C GLY A 61 8.59 4.84 18.82
N ASN A 62 8.40 3.59 18.39
CA ASN A 62 8.77 3.12 17.07
C ASN A 62 7.64 3.33 16.04
N ALA A 63 7.86 2.89 14.79
CA ALA A 63 6.87 3.01 13.72
C ALA A 63 5.56 2.23 13.99
N ILE A 64 5.63 1.11 14.71
CA ILE A 64 4.47 0.28 15.09
C ILE A 64 3.66 1.02 16.17
N ASP A 65 4.31 1.57 17.20
CA ASP A 65 3.64 2.35 18.25
C ASP A 65 2.90 3.56 17.64
N ALA A 66 3.55 4.26 16.71
CA ALA A 66 2.96 5.38 15.99
C ALA A 66 1.77 4.94 15.13
N ALA A 67 1.85 3.78 14.45
CA ALA A 67 0.76 3.23 13.66
C ALA A 67 -0.45 2.84 14.53
N ILE A 68 -0.23 2.28 15.72
CA ILE A 68 -1.31 1.94 16.66
C ILE A 68 -2.05 3.22 17.11
N ALA A 69 -1.31 4.26 17.51
CA ALA A 69 -1.91 5.54 17.87
C ALA A 69 -2.66 6.19 16.69
N MET A 70 -2.10 6.09 15.48
CA MET A 70 -2.77 6.53 14.26
C MET A 70 -4.10 5.80 14.03
N GLN A 71 -4.13 4.48 14.19
CA GLN A 71 -5.33 3.67 13.96
C GLN A 71 -6.46 4.08 14.90
N PHE A 72 -6.17 4.21 16.20
CA PHE A 72 -7.18 4.65 17.17
C PHE A 72 -7.63 6.08 16.93
N ALA A 73 -6.73 6.98 16.54
CA ALA A 73 -7.11 8.33 16.16
C ALA A 73 -8.02 8.33 14.92
N LEU A 74 -7.71 7.54 13.89
CA LEU A 74 -8.56 7.41 12.69
C LEU A 74 -9.93 6.83 13.00
N ALA A 75 -10.04 5.90 13.96
CA ALA A 75 -11.33 5.37 14.40
C ALA A 75 -12.26 6.45 14.97
N VAL A 76 -11.71 7.60 15.42
CA VAL A 76 -12.49 8.75 15.89
C VAL A 76 -12.61 9.83 14.83
N THR A 77 -11.50 10.20 14.20
CA THR A 77 -11.44 11.39 13.33
C THR A 77 -11.85 11.11 11.89
N PHE A 78 -11.82 9.84 11.47
CA PHE A 78 -12.24 9.44 10.12
C PHE A 78 -13.09 8.16 10.16
N PRO A 79 -14.26 8.19 10.84
CA PRO A 79 -15.02 7.00 11.21
C PRO A 79 -15.69 6.27 10.03
N THR A 80 -15.73 6.88 8.85
CA THR A 80 -16.19 6.22 7.63
C THR A 80 -15.20 5.19 7.09
N ALA A 81 -13.94 5.20 7.58
CA ALA A 81 -12.90 4.25 7.17
C ALA A 81 -12.08 3.72 8.37
N GLY A 82 -11.60 4.62 9.24
CA GLY A 82 -10.95 4.25 10.50
C GLY A 82 -11.94 3.55 11.42
N ASN A 83 -11.53 2.45 12.05
CA ASN A 83 -12.45 1.58 12.77
C ASN A 83 -11.77 0.76 13.88
N ILE A 84 -12.60 0.23 14.80
CA ILE A 84 -12.26 -0.82 15.76
C ILE A 84 -13.14 -2.08 15.60
N GLY A 85 -14.15 -2.01 14.73
CA GLY A 85 -15.11 -3.10 14.48
C GLY A 85 -14.95 -3.79 13.12
N GLY A 86 -13.98 -3.37 12.31
CA GLY A 86 -13.64 -3.99 11.02
C GLY A 86 -12.33 -4.78 11.12
N GLY A 87 -11.51 -4.66 10.08
CA GLY A 87 -10.22 -5.34 9.98
C GLY A 87 -9.25 -4.64 9.05
N GLY A 88 -8.20 -5.35 8.65
CA GLY A 88 -7.18 -4.82 7.75
C GLY A 88 -5.91 -5.66 7.70
N PHE A 89 -4.85 -5.03 7.18
CA PHE A 89 -3.53 -5.64 7.04
C PHE A 89 -2.46 -4.63 7.46
N ALA A 90 -1.43 -5.10 8.16
CA ALA A 90 -0.23 -4.31 8.42
C ALA A 90 0.98 -5.00 7.80
N VAL A 91 1.67 -4.30 6.90
CA VAL A 91 2.94 -4.76 6.32
C VAL A 91 4.05 -4.00 7.03
N VAL A 92 4.95 -4.74 7.66
CA VAL A 92 5.99 -4.19 8.54
C VAL A 92 7.34 -4.66 8.05
N TYR A 93 8.26 -3.72 7.89
CA TYR A 93 9.68 -4.03 7.70
C TYR A 93 10.42 -3.64 8.98
N THR A 94 11.01 -4.64 9.64
CA THR A 94 11.64 -4.46 10.95
C THR A 94 13.10 -4.03 10.80
N ALA A 95 13.67 -3.47 11.87
CA ALA A 95 15.04 -2.96 11.87
C ALA A 95 16.10 -4.06 11.67
N ASP A 96 15.78 -5.30 12.03
CA ASP A 96 16.60 -6.49 11.79
C ASP A 96 16.40 -7.10 10.38
N GLY A 97 15.62 -6.45 9.52
CA GLY A 97 15.48 -6.80 8.10
C GLY A 97 14.39 -7.81 7.78
N GLN A 98 13.46 -8.08 8.70
CA GLN A 98 12.34 -8.97 8.43
C GLN A 98 11.18 -8.23 7.75
N ALA A 99 10.57 -8.87 6.76
CA ALA A 99 9.31 -8.44 6.18
C ALA A 99 8.19 -9.28 6.79
N LEU A 100 7.28 -8.62 7.50
CA LEU A 100 6.15 -9.24 8.20
C LEU A 100 4.84 -8.71 7.62
N ALA A 101 3.82 -9.56 7.64
CA ALA A 101 2.44 -9.19 7.34
C ALA A 101 1.54 -9.67 8.47
N LEU A 102 0.83 -8.75 9.12
CA LEU A 102 -0.23 -9.06 10.06
C LEU A 102 -1.56 -8.98 9.33
N ASP A 103 -2.22 -10.12 9.19
CA ASP A 103 -3.61 -10.23 8.74
C ASP A 103 -4.53 -10.18 9.97
N PHE A 104 -5.35 -9.12 10.04
CA PHE A 104 -6.39 -8.97 11.03
C PHE A 104 -7.74 -8.73 10.34
N ARG A 105 -7.98 -9.43 9.22
CA ARG A 105 -9.25 -9.41 8.51
C ARG A 105 -10.36 -10.04 9.34
N GLU A 106 -11.57 -9.52 9.16
CA GLU A 106 -12.78 -10.04 9.78
C GLU A 106 -13.01 -11.51 9.39
N LYS A 107 -13.66 -12.25 10.28
CA LYS A 107 -13.99 -13.65 10.07
C LYS A 107 -15.50 -13.85 10.10
N ALA A 108 -16.00 -14.67 9.18
CA ALA A 108 -17.39 -15.11 9.21
C ALA A 108 -17.70 -15.77 10.58
N PRO A 109 -18.80 -15.39 11.24
CA PRO A 109 -19.17 -15.99 12.52
C PRO A 109 -19.53 -17.47 12.36
N LYS A 110 -19.55 -18.22 13.46
CA LYS A 110 -19.79 -19.69 13.46
C LYS A 110 -21.13 -20.10 12.83
N LEU A 111 -22.13 -19.21 12.88
CA LEU A 111 -23.47 -19.45 12.31
C LEU A 111 -23.61 -18.96 10.87
N ALA A 112 -22.55 -18.45 10.24
CA ALA A 112 -22.59 -18.10 8.83
C ALA A 112 -22.73 -19.35 7.96
N PHE A 113 -23.44 -19.21 6.85
CA PHE A 113 -23.64 -20.24 5.82
C PHE A 113 -23.69 -19.57 4.44
N GLU A 114 -23.50 -20.35 3.38
CA GLU A 114 -23.26 -19.85 2.02
C GLU A 114 -24.40 -18.97 1.49
N GLU A 115 -25.65 -19.39 1.70
CA GLU A 115 -26.83 -18.71 1.17
C GLU A 115 -27.44 -17.69 2.13
N MET A 116 -26.70 -17.23 3.16
CA MET A 116 -27.26 -16.39 4.22
C MET A 116 -27.89 -15.09 3.70
N TYR A 117 -27.41 -14.54 2.58
CA TYR A 117 -27.96 -13.32 1.98
C TYR A 117 -28.93 -13.56 0.80
N LEU A 118 -29.41 -14.79 0.61
CA LEU A 118 -30.34 -15.15 -0.46
C LEU A 118 -31.72 -15.49 0.11
N ASP A 119 -32.77 -15.22 -0.66
CA ASP A 119 -34.12 -15.66 -0.33
C ASP A 119 -34.38 -17.12 -0.72
N LYS A 120 -35.63 -17.58 -0.58
CA LYS A 120 -36.01 -18.97 -0.89
C LYS A 120 -35.97 -19.31 -2.38
N GLN A 121 -35.96 -18.29 -3.23
CA GLN A 121 -35.86 -18.42 -4.69
C GLN A 121 -34.40 -18.42 -5.14
N GLY A 122 -33.46 -18.11 -4.23
CA GLY A 122 -32.04 -17.93 -4.53
C GLY A 122 -31.70 -16.52 -4.98
N ASP A 123 -32.65 -15.57 -4.89
CA ASP A 123 -32.43 -14.19 -5.28
C ASP A 123 -31.79 -13.39 -4.12
N PRO A 124 -30.92 -12.40 -4.39
CA PRO A 124 -30.32 -11.58 -3.34
C PRO A 124 -31.36 -10.81 -2.54
N ILE A 125 -31.31 -10.94 -1.21
CA ILE A 125 -32.12 -10.11 -0.31
C ILE A 125 -31.55 -8.69 -0.35
N LYS A 126 -32.38 -7.73 -0.75
CA LYS A 126 -31.99 -6.32 -0.87
C LYS A 126 -31.34 -5.83 0.44
N ASP A 127 -30.15 -5.23 0.30
CA ASP A 127 -29.33 -4.61 1.34
C ASP A 127 -28.80 -5.55 2.45
N ALA A 128 -29.16 -6.84 2.48
CA ALA A 128 -28.79 -7.76 3.58
C ALA A 128 -27.26 -7.92 3.77
N SER A 129 -26.48 -7.88 2.69
CA SER A 129 -25.01 -7.90 2.77
C SER A 129 -24.38 -6.60 3.26
N LEU A 130 -25.13 -5.49 3.26
CA LEU A 130 -24.69 -4.19 3.76
C LEU A 130 -25.02 -4.01 5.24
N ILE A 131 -26.22 -4.42 5.65
CA ILE A 131 -26.72 -4.24 7.03
C ILE A 131 -26.44 -5.45 7.93
N GLY A 132 -26.26 -6.65 7.37
CA GLY A 132 -26.16 -7.90 8.12
C GLY A 132 -27.52 -8.56 8.39
N HIS A 133 -27.53 -9.52 9.32
CA HIS A 133 -28.73 -10.23 9.80
C HIS A 133 -29.22 -9.70 11.14
#